data_AF-A0A660QPW8-F1
#
_entry.id   AF-A0A660QPW8-F1
#
_cell.length_a   1.000
_cell.length_b   1.000
_cell.length_c   1.000
_cell.angle_alpha   90.00
_cell.angle_beta   90.00
_cell.angle_gamma   90.00
#
_symmetry.space_group_name_H-M   'P 1'
#
loop_
_entity.id
_entity.type
_entity.pdbx_description
1 polymer ?
#
loop_
_entity_poly.entity_id
_entity_poly.type
_entity_poly.pdbx_seq_one_letter_code
_entity_poly.pdbx_strand_id
1 'polypeptide(L)'
;MRNLENFTVSYIRKDKRKDILNLLRKMEELSKEFGKDLILRNDQDYGKFYFQLYIFEKNEEFPACIVKFLIEETEDLWERLGEEGVHYYEWFETKEHPFFKVFSKDRICLIDMESTVEGGIFRLIEDDEGVKVFVKYEDIAKMNREKLLKEFLQVYLATKGYDVNVEDYDIQVTEDEIVSFLE
;
A
#
# COMPACT_ATOMS: atom_id res chain seq x y z
N MET A 1 14.63 4.13 5.39
CA MET A 1 13.28 3.52 5.24
C MET A 1 13.27 2.10 5.79
N ARG A 2 12.27 1.77 6.63
CA ARG A 2 12.02 0.40 7.11
C ARG A 2 10.54 0.06 6.97
N ASN A 3 10.21 -1.12 6.46
CA ASN A 3 8.87 -1.66 6.54
C ASN A 3 8.61 -2.12 7.98
N LEU A 4 7.56 -1.61 8.63
CA LEU A 4 7.25 -1.93 10.02
C LEU A 4 6.16 -2.99 10.14
N GLU A 5 5.05 -2.81 9.42
CA GLU A 5 3.89 -3.69 9.52
C GLU A 5 3.25 -3.84 8.14
N ASN A 6 2.74 -5.05 7.85
CA ASN A 6 1.86 -5.29 6.72
C ASN A 6 0.69 -6.17 7.17
N PHE A 7 -0.53 -5.74 6.86
CA PHE A 7 -1.75 -6.49 7.21
C PHE A 7 -2.92 -5.96 6.41
N THR A 8 -4.00 -6.73 6.36
CA THR A 8 -5.24 -6.28 5.76
C THR A 8 -6.06 -5.47 6.76
N VAL A 9 -6.48 -4.26 6.34
CA VAL A 9 -7.41 -3.41 7.09
C VAL A 9 -8.76 -3.44 6.41
N SER A 10 -9.83 -3.63 7.19
CA SER A 10 -11.18 -3.30 6.76
C SER A 10 -11.82 -2.28 7.69
N TYR A 11 -12.66 -1.42 7.11
CA TYR A 11 -13.45 -0.46 7.86
C TYR A 11 -14.91 -0.49 7.40
N ILE A 12 -15.82 -0.28 8.35
CA ILE A 12 -17.26 -0.22 8.14
C ILE A 12 -17.82 0.93 8.97
N ARG A 13 -18.59 1.84 8.36
CA ARG A 13 -19.33 2.86 9.10
C ARG A 13 -20.42 2.20 9.96
N LYS A 14 -20.43 2.50 11.25
CA LYS A 14 -21.25 1.81 12.27
C LYS A 14 -22.75 1.83 11.96
N ASP A 15 -23.27 2.95 11.47
CA ASP A 15 -24.68 3.11 11.10
C ASP A 15 -25.09 2.30 9.85
N LYS A 16 -24.12 1.95 8.98
CA LYS A 16 -24.32 1.16 7.76
C LYS A 16 -23.94 -0.31 7.90
N ARG A 17 -23.41 -0.71 9.04
CA ARG A 17 -22.85 -2.06 9.26
C ARG A 17 -23.75 -3.19 8.80
N LYS A 18 -25.03 -3.14 9.17
CA LYS A 18 -25.98 -4.19 8.79
C LYS A 18 -26.17 -4.28 7.28
N ASP A 19 -26.27 -3.14 6.60
CA ASP A 19 -26.52 -3.09 5.17
C ASP A 19 -25.29 -3.54 4.37
N ILE A 20 -24.10 -3.11 4.78
CA ILE A 20 -22.83 -3.53 4.19
C ILE A 20 -22.60 -5.03 4.36
N LEU A 21 -22.80 -5.59 5.56
CA LEU A 21 -22.63 -7.03 5.78
C LEU A 21 -23.61 -7.86 4.95
N ASN A 22 -24.85 -7.39 4.77
CA ASN A 22 -25.81 -8.04 3.89
C ASN A 22 -25.39 -7.97 2.42
N LEU A 23 -24.82 -6.84 1.98
CA LEU A 23 -24.30 -6.68 0.63
C LEU A 23 -23.12 -7.62 0.39
N LEU A 24 -22.14 -7.67 1.29
CA LEU A 24 -20.98 -8.57 1.19
C LEU A 24 -21.41 -10.03 1.09
N ARG A 25 -22.40 -10.46 1.89
CA ARG A 25 -22.94 -11.83 1.81
C ARG A 25 -23.58 -12.13 0.46
N LYS A 26 -24.39 -11.20 -0.06
CA LYS A 26 -25.00 -11.35 -1.40
C LYS A 26 -23.95 -11.37 -2.49
N MET A 27 -22.91 -10.54 -2.38
CA MET A 27 -21.81 -10.56 -3.34
C MET A 27 -21.09 -11.90 -3.32
N GLU A 28 -20.85 -12.49 -2.14
CA GLU A 28 -20.25 -13.83 -2.04
C GLU A 28 -21.12 -14.93 -2.68
N GLU A 29 -22.44 -14.88 -2.45
CA GLU A 29 -23.42 -15.79 -3.08
C GLU A 29 -23.36 -15.66 -4.62
N LEU A 30 -23.36 -14.44 -5.15
CA LEU A 30 -23.28 -14.17 -6.59
C LEU A 30 -21.91 -14.57 -7.17
N SER A 31 -20.82 -14.31 -6.45
CA SER A 31 -19.47 -14.69 -6.90
C SER A 31 -19.37 -16.19 -7.14
N LYS A 32 -19.95 -16.99 -6.23
CA LYS A 32 -20.03 -18.45 -6.35
C LYS A 32 -20.93 -18.89 -7.51
N GLU A 33 -22.06 -18.22 -7.70
CA GLU A 33 -23.00 -18.52 -8.80
C GLU A 33 -22.38 -18.26 -10.18
N PHE A 34 -21.68 -17.13 -10.33
CA PHE A 34 -21.11 -16.72 -11.62
C PHE A 34 -19.67 -17.19 -11.85
N GLY A 35 -19.01 -17.78 -10.85
CA GLY A 35 -17.60 -18.16 -10.92
C GLY A 35 -16.68 -16.95 -11.14
N LYS A 36 -17.05 -15.79 -10.59
CA LYS A 36 -16.30 -14.54 -10.72
C LYS A 36 -16.19 -13.86 -9.37
N ASP A 37 -15.01 -13.38 -9.03
CA ASP A 37 -14.82 -12.63 -7.79
C ASP A 37 -15.38 -11.21 -7.91
N LEU A 38 -16.43 -10.94 -7.13
CA LEU A 38 -16.97 -9.60 -6.96
C LEU A 38 -16.27 -8.90 -5.80
N ILE A 39 -15.66 -7.75 -6.09
CA ILE A 39 -15.02 -6.89 -5.10
C ILE A 39 -15.86 -5.62 -4.87
N LEU A 40 -16.03 -5.24 -3.60
CA LEU A 40 -16.62 -3.96 -3.24
C LEU A 40 -15.48 -2.94 -3.13
N ARG A 41 -15.51 -1.91 -3.96
CA ARG A 41 -14.50 -0.85 -3.95
C ARG A 41 -14.60 -0.03 -2.66
N ASN A 42 -13.46 0.48 -2.22
CA ASN A 42 -13.35 1.36 -1.06
C ASN A 42 -14.15 2.65 -1.30
N ASP A 43 -14.98 3.03 -0.34
CA ASP A 43 -15.75 4.27 -0.31
C ASP A 43 -15.89 4.82 1.11
N GLN A 44 -16.72 5.85 1.31
CA GLN A 44 -16.93 6.44 2.64
C GLN A 44 -17.57 5.49 3.66
N ASP A 45 -18.23 4.42 3.26
CA ASP A 45 -19.05 3.56 4.12
C ASP A 45 -18.36 2.22 4.40
N TYR A 46 -17.58 1.71 3.44
CA TYR A 46 -16.82 0.48 3.54
C TYR A 46 -15.52 0.55 2.76
N GLY A 47 -14.49 -0.10 3.28
CA GLY A 47 -13.36 -0.50 2.45
C GLY A 47 -12.56 -1.64 3.05
N LYS A 48 -11.76 -2.26 2.19
CA LYS A 48 -10.79 -3.29 2.53
C LYS A 48 -9.56 -3.11 1.65
N PHE A 49 -8.40 -2.96 2.28
CA PHE A 49 -7.14 -2.81 1.57
C PHE A 49 -6.01 -3.48 2.35
N TYR A 50 -4.99 -3.93 1.63
CA TYR A 50 -3.72 -4.32 2.22
C TYR A 50 -2.95 -3.06 2.62
N PHE A 51 -2.56 -2.96 3.87
CA PHE A 51 -1.89 -1.79 4.44
C PHE A 51 -0.41 -2.10 4.64
N GLN A 52 0.46 -1.24 4.11
CA GLN A 52 1.92 -1.40 4.22
C GLN A 52 2.51 -0.14 4.83
N LEU A 53 3.08 -0.24 6.04
CA LEU A 53 3.64 0.90 6.74
C LEU A 53 5.16 0.97 6.58
N TYR A 54 5.63 2.09 6.03
CA TYR A 54 7.04 2.41 5.88
C TYR A 54 7.41 3.60 6.76
N ILE A 55 8.43 3.39 7.58
CA ILE A 55 8.90 4.39 8.54
C ILE A 55 10.20 5.01 8.05
N PHE A 56 10.26 6.33 8.19
CA PHE A 56 11.38 7.16 7.83
C PHE A 56 11.95 7.83 9.06
N GLU A 57 13.27 7.94 9.12
CA GLU A 57 13.94 8.73 10.13
C GLU A 57 13.68 10.24 9.89
N LYS A 58 13.90 11.04 10.92
CA LYS A 58 13.62 12.50 10.93
C LYS A 58 14.16 13.22 9.69
N ASN A 59 15.38 12.90 9.27
CA ASN A 59 16.08 13.59 8.19
C ASN A 59 16.01 12.88 6.83
N GLU A 60 15.35 11.74 6.72
CA GLU A 60 15.13 11.11 5.41
C GLU A 60 14.10 11.90 4.60
N GLU A 61 14.07 11.79 3.28
CA GLU A 61 13.00 12.38 2.47
C GLU A 61 11.96 11.31 2.16
N PHE A 62 10.68 11.69 2.02
CA PHE A 62 9.66 10.75 1.54
C PHE A 62 9.80 10.53 0.03
N PRO A 63 9.42 9.35 -0.49
CA PRO A 63 9.32 9.17 -1.93
C PRO A 63 8.29 10.14 -2.52
N ALA A 64 8.60 10.73 -3.67
CA ALA A 64 7.66 11.58 -4.40
C ALA A 64 6.72 10.75 -5.29
N CYS A 65 7.18 9.60 -5.77
CA CYS A 65 6.41 8.69 -6.60
C CYS A 65 6.96 7.26 -6.50
N ILE A 66 6.14 6.30 -6.93
CA ILE A 66 6.57 4.95 -7.30
C ILE A 66 6.47 4.81 -8.81
N VAL A 67 7.47 4.16 -9.40
CA VAL A 67 7.57 3.95 -10.84
C VAL A 67 7.66 2.46 -11.13
N LYS A 68 6.80 1.96 -12.02
CA LYS A 68 6.76 0.56 -12.45
C LYS A 68 7.29 0.47 -13.89
N PHE A 69 8.31 -0.35 -14.10
CA PHE A 69 8.93 -0.56 -15.41
C PHE A 69 8.69 -1.99 -15.91
N LEU A 70 8.46 -2.13 -17.21
CA LEU A 70 8.56 -3.40 -17.93
C LEU A 70 9.96 -3.49 -18.53
N ILE A 71 10.61 -4.62 -18.32
CA ILE A 71 11.95 -4.87 -18.86
C ILE A 71 11.85 -6.11 -19.74
N GLU A 72 12.34 -6.02 -20.97
CA GLU A 72 12.41 -7.17 -21.88
C GLU A 72 13.35 -8.23 -21.29
N GLU A 73 12.85 -9.45 -21.13
CA GLU A 73 13.64 -10.54 -20.56
C GLU A 73 14.75 -10.97 -21.52
N THR A 74 15.99 -11.00 -21.02
CA THR A 74 17.17 -11.54 -21.72
C THR A 74 17.67 -12.78 -20.99
N GLU A 75 18.43 -13.64 -21.68
CA GLU A 75 18.97 -14.90 -21.11
C GLU A 75 19.78 -14.70 -19.81
N ASP A 76 20.38 -13.52 -19.62
CA ASP A 76 21.25 -13.18 -18.48
C ASP A 76 20.62 -12.19 -17.48
N LEU A 77 19.35 -11.78 -17.67
CA LEU A 77 18.71 -10.73 -16.85
C LEU A 77 18.71 -11.09 -15.35
N TRP A 78 18.32 -12.33 -15.03
CA TRP A 78 18.22 -12.80 -13.65
C TRP A 78 19.57 -12.96 -12.96
N GLU A 79 20.60 -13.38 -13.71
CA GLU A 79 21.97 -13.47 -13.19
C GLU A 79 22.50 -12.07 -12.85
N ARG A 80 22.33 -11.08 -13.75
CA ARG A 80 22.71 -9.68 -13.50
C ARG A 80 21.98 -9.08 -12.29
N LEU A 81 20.69 -9.39 -12.11
CA LEU A 81 19.90 -8.97 -10.95
C LEU A 81 20.38 -9.61 -9.64
N GLY A 82 20.76 -10.89 -9.70
CA GLY A 82 21.26 -11.64 -8.54
C GLY A 82 22.65 -11.21 -8.08
N GLU A 83 23.52 -10.79 -9.00
CA GLU A 83 24.89 -10.34 -8.69
C GLU A 83 24.94 -8.95 -8.06
N GLU A 84 24.15 -8.00 -8.56
CA GLU A 84 24.18 -6.61 -8.08
C GLU A 84 23.40 -6.41 -6.79
N GLY A 85 22.34 -7.20 -6.56
CA GLY A 85 21.47 -7.08 -5.39
C GLY A 85 20.69 -5.76 -5.35
N VAL A 86 19.36 -5.79 -5.19
CA VAL A 86 18.61 -4.56 -4.94
C VAL A 86 18.70 -4.21 -3.46
N HIS A 87 19.62 -3.32 -3.11
CA HIS A 87 19.76 -2.79 -1.76
C HIS A 87 18.74 -1.66 -1.49
N TYR A 88 17.52 -2.02 -1.08
CA TYR A 88 16.41 -1.08 -0.81
C TYR A 88 16.64 -0.06 0.33
N TYR A 89 17.80 -0.10 0.99
CA TYR A 89 18.10 0.75 2.16
C TYR A 89 18.96 1.97 1.81
N GLU A 90 19.43 2.10 0.56
CA GLU A 90 20.35 3.15 0.13
C GLU A 90 19.66 4.15 -0.80
N TRP A 91 19.87 5.44 -0.56
CA TRP A 91 19.37 6.52 -1.42
C TRP A 91 20.41 6.87 -2.47
N PHE A 92 20.01 6.80 -3.74
CA PHE A 92 20.82 7.25 -4.86
C PHE A 92 20.07 8.31 -5.66
N GLU A 93 20.78 9.28 -6.22
CA GLU A 93 20.22 10.02 -7.34
C GLU A 93 19.85 9.04 -8.46
N THR A 94 18.69 9.20 -9.10
CA THR A 94 18.18 8.26 -10.11
C THR A 94 19.22 7.94 -11.20
N LYS A 95 19.95 8.96 -11.66
CA LYS A 95 20.99 8.81 -12.69
C LYS A 95 22.20 7.96 -12.24
N GLU A 96 22.41 7.82 -10.92
CA GLU A 96 23.57 7.16 -10.31
C GLU A 96 23.25 5.77 -9.77
N HIS A 97 21.95 5.48 -9.58
CA HIS A 97 21.47 4.25 -8.96
C HIS A 97 21.94 3.00 -9.72
N PRO A 98 22.60 2.03 -9.05
CA PRO A 98 23.15 0.83 -9.68
C PRO A 98 22.12 0.02 -10.47
N PHE A 99 20.91 -0.16 -9.92
CA PHE A 99 19.77 -0.77 -10.61
C PHE A 99 19.54 -0.25 -12.04
N PHE A 100 19.53 1.07 -12.26
CA PHE A 100 19.33 1.61 -13.63
C PHE A 100 20.52 1.37 -14.56
N LYS A 101 21.72 1.17 -14.02
CA LYS A 101 22.90 0.80 -14.83
C LYS A 101 22.80 -0.62 -15.35
N VAL A 102 22.23 -1.54 -14.56
CA VAL A 102 22.00 -2.95 -14.96
C VAL A 102 21.20 -3.03 -16.26
N PHE A 103 20.19 -2.16 -16.40
CA PHE A 103 19.30 -2.15 -17.57
C PHE A 103 19.71 -1.22 -18.69
N SER A 104 20.92 -0.65 -18.64
CA SER A 104 21.38 0.35 -19.63
C SER A 104 21.42 -0.17 -21.08
N LYS A 105 21.39 -1.49 -21.27
CA LYS A 105 21.38 -2.16 -22.57
C LYS A 105 20.04 -2.81 -22.91
N ASP A 106 19.12 -2.88 -21.96
CA ASP A 106 17.83 -3.54 -22.12
C ASP A 106 16.77 -2.56 -22.64
N ARG A 107 15.72 -3.09 -23.27
CA ARG A 107 14.57 -2.29 -23.68
C ARG A 107 13.62 -2.19 -22.49
N ILE A 108 13.44 -0.96 -22.00
CA ILE A 108 12.61 -0.65 -20.85
C ILE A 108 11.41 0.18 -21.31
N CYS A 109 10.23 -0.14 -20.78
CA CYS A 109 9.03 0.66 -20.93
C CYS A 109 8.53 1.10 -19.55
N LEU A 110 8.20 2.38 -19.40
CA LEU A 110 7.45 2.85 -18.23
C LEU A 110 6.01 2.32 -18.34
N ILE A 111 5.59 1.50 -17.38
CA ILE A 111 4.23 0.98 -17.31
C ILE A 111 3.33 1.97 -16.58
N ASP A 112 3.79 2.42 -15.41
CA ASP A 112 2.98 3.22 -14.51
C ASP A 112 3.84 4.11 -13.61
N MET A 113 3.26 5.24 -13.20
CA MET A 113 3.86 6.18 -12.28
C MET A 113 2.78 6.74 -11.37
N GLU A 114 2.89 6.41 -10.09
CA GLU A 114 1.94 6.84 -9.07
C GLU A 114 2.61 7.85 -8.14
N SER A 115 2.02 9.04 -8.03
CA SER A 115 2.54 10.09 -7.14
C SER A 115 2.05 9.88 -5.72
N THR A 116 2.87 10.24 -4.73
CA THR A 116 2.41 10.25 -3.34
C THR A 116 1.34 11.32 -3.13
N VAL A 117 0.30 10.94 -2.40
CA VAL A 117 -0.72 11.87 -1.91
C VAL A 117 -0.31 12.35 -0.52
N GLU A 118 -0.37 13.66 -0.29
CA GLU A 118 -0.09 14.26 1.00
C GLU A 118 -1.35 14.37 1.86
N GLY A 119 -1.27 13.88 3.11
CA GLY A 119 -2.39 13.97 4.05
C GLY A 119 -1.92 13.98 5.51
N GLY A 120 -2.01 15.13 6.17
CA GLY A 120 -1.53 15.28 7.55
C GLY A 120 -0.05 14.86 7.68
N ILE A 121 0.22 13.97 8.65
CA ILE A 121 1.55 13.39 8.88
C ILE A 121 1.93 12.28 7.88
N PHE A 122 0.98 11.82 7.07
CA PHE A 122 1.18 10.69 6.16
C PHE A 122 1.48 11.16 4.73
N ARG A 123 2.23 10.33 4.02
CA ARG A 123 2.22 10.25 2.56
C ARG A 123 1.71 8.87 2.19
N LEU A 124 0.92 8.75 1.13
CA LEU A 124 0.37 7.46 0.72
C LEU A 124 0.31 7.28 -0.79
N ILE A 125 0.42 6.03 -1.22
CA ILE A 125 0.16 5.57 -2.59
C ILE A 125 -0.84 4.42 -2.48
N GLU A 126 -1.88 4.45 -3.32
CA GLU A 126 -2.86 3.38 -3.41
C GLU A 126 -2.83 2.80 -4.82
N ASP A 127 -2.39 1.54 -4.90
CA ASP A 127 -2.27 0.78 -6.13
C ASP A 127 -3.01 -0.56 -6.03
N ASP A 128 -2.88 -1.39 -7.07
CA ASP A 128 -3.49 -2.72 -7.11
C ASP A 128 -2.98 -3.67 -5.99
N GLU A 129 -1.86 -3.37 -5.35
CA GLU A 129 -1.30 -4.15 -4.24
C GLU A 129 -1.81 -3.67 -2.87
N GLY A 130 -2.45 -2.51 -2.80
CA GLY A 130 -3.00 -1.95 -1.57
C GLY A 130 -2.59 -0.50 -1.32
N VAL A 131 -2.47 -0.12 -0.05
CA VAL A 131 -2.12 1.23 0.38
C VAL A 131 -0.76 1.22 1.08
N LYS A 132 0.21 1.82 0.42
CA LYS A 132 1.56 2.05 0.94
C LYS A 132 1.58 3.39 1.66
N VAL A 133 1.94 3.38 2.95
CA VAL A 133 1.89 4.55 3.82
C VAL A 133 3.29 4.87 4.33
N PHE A 134 3.71 6.10 4.14
CA PHE A 134 5.01 6.62 4.57
C PHE A 134 4.80 7.65 5.68
N VAL A 135 5.55 7.51 6.77
CA VAL A 135 5.47 8.40 7.93
C VAL A 135 6.81 8.53 8.64
N LYS A 136 7.04 9.62 9.37
CA LYS A 136 8.21 9.75 10.24
C LYS A 136 8.02 8.96 11.51
N TYR A 137 9.08 8.28 11.95
CA TYR A 137 9.05 7.55 13.22
C TYR A 137 8.65 8.46 14.39
N GLU A 138 9.19 9.69 14.43
CA GLU A 138 8.93 10.63 15.53
C GLU A 138 7.45 11.03 15.67
N ASP A 139 6.69 11.04 14.57
CA ASP A 139 5.28 11.39 14.57
C ASP A 139 4.42 10.29 15.18
N ILE A 140 4.81 9.03 14.98
CA ILE A 140 4.02 7.85 15.41
C ILE A 140 4.62 7.10 16.60
N ALA A 141 5.80 7.49 17.10
CA ALA A 141 6.54 6.77 18.15
C ALA A 141 5.75 6.55 19.45
N LYS A 142 4.72 7.36 19.71
CA LYS A 142 3.87 7.28 20.91
C LYS A 142 2.46 6.74 20.61
N MET A 143 2.18 6.35 19.38
CA MET A 143 0.89 5.81 18.97
C MET A 143 0.89 4.29 19.11
N ASN A 144 -0.23 3.73 19.58
CA ASN A 144 -0.49 2.30 19.40
C ASN A 144 -1.14 2.08 18.02
N ARG A 145 -1.23 0.81 17.61
CA ARG A 145 -1.79 0.43 16.30
C ARG A 145 -3.22 0.95 16.09
N GLU A 146 -4.08 0.86 17.10
CA GLU A 146 -5.46 1.35 16.99
C GLU A 146 -5.50 2.85 16.68
N LYS A 147 -4.75 3.65 17.44
CA LYS A 147 -4.68 5.10 17.23
C LYS A 147 -4.10 5.44 15.87
N LEU A 148 -3.02 4.76 15.48
CA LEU A 148 -2.41 4.93 14.17
C LEU A 148 -3.41 4.67 13.03
N LEU A 149 -4.16 3.57 13.11
CA LEU A 149 -5.13 3.21 12.08
C LEU A 149 -6.34 4.15 12.03
N LYS A 150 -6.81 4.65 13.19
CA LYS A 150 -7.85 5.69 13.22
C LYS A 150 -7.35 6.99 12.59
N GLU A 151 -6.17 7.45 12.96
CA GLU A 151 -5.59 8.67 12.42
C GLU A 151 -5.32 8.55 10.92
N PHE A 152 -4.80 7.40 10.49
CA PHE A 152 -4.62 7.08 9.08
C PHE A 152 -5.95 7.02 8.32
N LEU A 153 -6.97 6.32 8.82
CA LEU A 153 -8.26 6.19 8.14
C LEU A 153 -8.96 7.54 7.99
N GLN A 154 -8.87 8.41 9.00
CA GLN A 154 -9.34 9.79 8.92
C GLN A 154 -8.68 10.55 7.77
N VAL A 155 -7.36 10.44 7.64
CA VAL A 155 -6.59 11.06 6.56
C VAL A 155 -6.94 10.45 5.21
N TYR A 156 -6.94 9.11 5.10
CA TYR A 156 -7.20 8.38 3.88
C TYR A 156 -8.56 8.77 3.29
N LEU A 157 -9.63 8.75 4.09
CA LEU A 157 -10.96 9.14 3.62
C LEU A 157 -11.04 10.63 3.22
N ALA A 158 -10.35 11.51 3.95
CA ALA A 158 -10.25 12.93 3.57
C ALA A 158 -9.51 13.13 2.23
N THR A 159 -8.48 12.34 1.92
CA THR A 159 -7.78 12.41 0.60
C THR A 159 -8.68 11.99 -0.55
N LYS A 160 -9.76 11.23 -0.28
CA LYS A 160 -10.79 10.87 -1.25
C LYS A 160 -11.94 11.88 -1.34
N GLY A 161 -11.88 12.96 -0.57
CA GLY A 161 -12.90 14.02 -0.54
C GLY A 161 -14.09 13.71 0.38
N TYR A 162 -13.97 12.72 1.27
CA TYR A 162 -15.02 12.39 2.22
C TYR A 162 -14.83 13.17 3.53
N ASP A 163 -15.91 13.79 4.01
CA ASP A 163 -15.97 14.43 5.32
C ASP A 163 -16.60 13.46 6.32
N VAL A 164 -15.76 12.83 7.13
CA VAL A 164 -16.14 11.71 8.01
C VAL A 164 -15.49 11.87 9.38
N ASN A 165 -16.08 11.26 10.40
CA ASN A 165 -15.46 11.11 11.71
C ASN A 165 -15.08 9.65 11.91
N VAL A 166 -13.78 9.36 12.03
CA VAL A 166 -13.30 7.98 12.15
C VAL A 166 -13.82 7.24 13.40
N GLU A 167 -14.27 7.95 14.43
CA GLU A 167 -14.89 7.33 15.60
C GLU A 167 -16.24 6.66 15.28
N ASP A 168 -16.85 7.00 14.14
CA ASP A 168 -18.08 6.38 13.63
C ASP A 168 -17.82 5.07 12.86
N TYR A 169 -16.58 4.57 12.85
CA TYR A 169 -16.18 3.37 12.11
C TYR A 169 -15.77 2.24 13.04
N ASP A 170 -16.11 1.02 12.62
CA ASP A 170 -15.51 -0.20 13.12
C ASP A 170 -14.32 -0.53 12.22
N ILE A 171 -13.12 -0.62 12.80
CA ILE A 171 -11.88 -0.98 12.09
C ILE A 171 -11.48 -2.40 12.51
N GLN A 172 -11.21 -3.26 11.54
CA GLN A 172 -10.74 -4.62 11.78
C GLN A 172 -9.40 -4.84 11.06
N VAL A 173 -8.49 -5.48 11.78
CA VAL A 173 -7.20 -5.92 11.25
C VAL A 173 -7.24 -7.43 11.06
N THR A 174 -6.82 -7.89 9.89
CA THR A 174 -6.56 -9.30 9.61
C THR A 174 -5.08 -9.43 9.29
N GLU A 175 -4.34 -10.16 10.13
CA GLU A 175 -2.95 -10.50 9.86
C GLU A 175 -2.93 -11.50 8.69
N ASP A 176 -2.13 -11.22 7.66
CA ASP A 176 -1.92 -12.18 6.59
C ASP A 176 -0.91 -13.24 7.07
N GLU A 177 -1.21 -14.53 6.85
CA GLU A 177 -0.21 -15.58 7.05
C GLU A 177 0.98 -15.27 6.12
N ILE A 178 2.17 -15.09 6.70
CA ILE A 178 3.40 -14.85 5.96
C ILE A 178 3.58 -16.00 4.97
N VAL A 179 3.30 -15.76 3.68
CA VAL A 179 3.79 -16.64 2.63
C VAL A 179 5.29 -16.39 2.56
N SER A 180 6.02 -17.23 3.29
CA SER A 180 7.47 -17.34 3.20
C SER A 180 7.84 -17.75 1.79
N PHE A 181 8.09 -16.77 0.91
CA PHE A 181 8.74 -17.00 -0.38
C PHE A 181 10.27 -17.12 -0.19
N LEU A 182 10.69 -18.02 0.70
CA LEU A 182 12.07 -18.48 0.84
C LEU A 182 12.05 -19.90 1.43
N GLU A 183 11.83 -20.89 0.56
CA GLU A 183 12.44 -22.22 0.67
C GLU A 183 13.28 -22.47 -0.58
#